data_AF-A0AB39LYL2-F1
#
_entry.id   AF-A0AB39LYL2-F1
#
_cell.length_a   1.000
_cell.length_b   1.000
_cell.length_c   1.000
_cell.angle_alpha   90.00
_cell.angle_beta   90.00
_cell.angle_gamma   90.00
#
_symmetry.space_group_name_H-M   'P 1'
#
loop_
_entity.id
_entity.type
_entity.pdbx_description
1 polymer ?
#
loop_
_entity_poly.entity_id
_entity_poly.type
_entity_poly.pdbx_seq_one_letter_code
_entity_poly.pdbx_strand_id
1 'polypeptide(L)'
;MRVSMIQLAVEVSESADERRRRAAGAVRSRAGDDLVVLPELWTAGARAYDRWDQDAEPLDGPTAEAMSAAARHAGTWLHAGSTSTVADPWGEVLAEAGRDEQAVTADVDMAEVLRIRSALPVLRDRVLGVAPGSRTLTGATGSR
;
A
#
# COMPACT_ATOMS: atom_id res chain seq x y z
N MET A 1 3.97 -10.07 -12.81
CA MET A 1 4.23 -10.03 -11.36
C MET A 1 2.93 -10.38 -10.67
N ARG A 2 2.92 -11.39 -9.79
CA ARG A 2 1.74 -11.81 -9.04
C ARG A 2 1.66 -11.02 -7.74
N VAL A 3 0.55 -10.30 -7.55
CA VAL A 3 0.33 -9.44 -6.39
C VAL A 3 -0.89 -9.93 -5.62
N SER A 4 -0.75 -10.09 -4.30
CA SER A 4 -1.85 -10.42 -3.40
C SER A 4 -2.05 -9.34 -2.35
N MET A 5 -3.28 -8.87 -2.19
CA MET A 5 -3.69 -7.90 -1.18
C MET A 5 -4.56 -8.58 -0.13
N ILE A 6 -4.21 -8.48 1.15
CA ILE A 6 -4.83 -9.21 2.27
C ILE A 6 -5.58 -8.24 3.16
N GLN A 7 -6.89 -8.11 2.97
CA GLN A 7 -7.78 -7.37 3.85
C GLN A 7 -8.00 -8.16 5.15
N LEU A 8 -7.87 -7.51 6.30
CA LEU A 8 -8.10 -8.11 7.62
C LEU A 8 -9.22 -7.36 8.35
N ALA A 9 -10.17 -8.10 8.92
CA ALA A 9 -11.06 -7.53 9.93
C ALA A 9 -10.25 -7.14 11.18
N VAL A 10 -10.55 -5.97 11.75
CA VAL A 10 -9.96 -5.51 13.01
C VAL A 10 -11.05 -5.46 14.06
N GLU A 11 -11.04 -6.45 14.94
CA GLU A 11 -11.96 -6.52 16.07
C GLU A 11 -11.38 -5.83 17.31
N VAL A 12 -12.18 -5.01 17.97
CA VAL A 12 -11.75 -4.23 19.15
C VAL A 12 -11.35 -5.14 20.32
N SER A 13 -11.94 -6.34 20.40
CA SER A 13 -11.64 -7.33 21.45
C SER A 13 -10.39 -8.16 21.18
N GLU A 14 -9.88 -8.19 19.94
CA GLU A 14 -8.68 -8.95 19.59
C GLU A 14 -7.43 -8.19 20.09
N SER A 15 -6.46 -8.91 20.65
CA SER A 15 -5.19 -8.31 21.02
C SER A 15 -4.31 -8.03 19.79
N ALA A 16 -3.37 -7.08 19.91
CA ALA A 16 -2.40 -6.81 18.85
C ALA A 16 -1.57 -8.06 18.49
N ASP A 17 -1.27 -8.90 19.46
CA ASP A 17 -0.52 -10.16 19.29
C ASP A 17 -1.30 -11.19 18.45
N GLU A 18 -2.59 -11.34 18.73
CA GLU A 18 -3.48 -12.23 17.97
C GLU A 18 -3.61 -11.75 16.52
N ARG A 19 -3.84 -10.46 16.31
CA ARG A 19 -3.86 -9.85 14.97
C ARG A 19 -2.56 -10.09 14.22
N ARG A 20 -1.41 -9.84 14.86
CA ARG A 20 -0.10 -10.07 14.26
C ARG A 20 0.12 -11.53 13.88
N ARG A 21 -0.27 -12.48 14.73
CA ARG A 21 -0.17 -13.91 14.42
C ARG A 21 -1.02 -14.29 13.22
N ARG A 22 -2.26 -13.79 13.15
CA ARG A 22 -3.19 -14.03 12.05
C ARG A 22 -2.70 -13.42 10.74
N ALA A 23 -2.33 -12.14 10.75
CA ALA A 23 -1.73 -11.44 9.61
C ALA A 23 -0.49 -12.17 9.08
N ALA A 24 0.40 -12.59 9.98
CA ALA A 24 1.61 -13.33 9.61
C ALA A 24 1.27 -14.69 8.98
N GLY A 25 0.23 -15.38 9.48
CA GLY A 25 -0.28 -16.61 8.89
C GLY A 25 -0.80 -16.39 7.46
N ALA A 26 -1.57 -15.33 7.25
CA ALA A 26 -2.07 -14.97 5.93
C ALA A 26 -0.93 -14.69 4.94
N VAL A 27 0.08 -13.90 5.33
CA VAL A 27 1.28 -13.63 4.50
C VAL A 27 2.04 -14.93 4.18
N ARG A 28 2.30 -15.79 5.18
CA ARG A 28 3.00 -17.06 4.95
C ARG A 28 2.29 -17.96 3.94
N SER A 29 0.96 -17.90 3.88
CA SER A 29 0.17 -18.69 2.94
C SER A 29 0.26 -18.24 1.47
N ARG A 30 0.99 -17.15 1.18
CA ARG A 30 1.15 -16.56 -0.17
C ARG A 30 2.49 -16.92 -0.82
N ALA A 31 3.06 -18.08 -0.50
CA ALA A 31 4.25 -18.55 -1.17
C ALA A 31 4.00 -18.68 -2.69
N GLY A 32 4.88 -18.10 -3.49
CA GLY A 32 4.73 -18.02 -4.96
C GLY A 32 4.16 -16.70 -5.48
N ASP A 33 3.75 -15.78 -4.59
CA ASP A 33 3.43 -14.41 -4.97
C ASP A 33 4.68 -13.53 -4.93
N ASP A 34 4.81 -12.60 -5.88
CA ASP A 34 5.96 -11.69 -5.95
C ASP A 34 5.84 -10.55 -4.93
N LEU A 35 4.61 -10.08 -4.69
CA LEU A 35 4.30 -9.00 -3.75
C LEU A 35 3.03 -9.32 -2.96
N VAL A 36 3.11 -9.21 -1.64
CA VAL A 36 1.97 -9.20 -0.73
C VAL A 36 1.76 -7.80 -0.18
N VAL A 37 0.50 -7.39 -0.09
CA VAL A 37 0.08 -6.13 0.50
C VAL A 37 -0.88 -6.42 1.64
N LEU A 38 -0.66 -5.83 2.82
CA LEU A 38 -1.53 -5.85 3.99
C LEU A 38 -2.09 -4.43 4.18
N PRO A 39 -3.26 -4.12 3.60
CA PRO A 39 -3.88 -2.81 3.66
C PRO A 39 -4.17 -2.36 5.09
N GLU A 40 -3.84 -1.09 5.34
CA GLU A 40 -4.14 -0.18 6.45
C GLU A 40 -4.63 -0.71 7.80
N LEU A 41 -4.09 -0.09 8.86
CA LEU A 41 -4.69 -0.02 10.19
C LEU A 41 -5.02 -1.38 10.83
N TRP A 42 -4.48 -2.48 10.31
CA TRP A 42 -4.66 -3.82 10.85
C TRP A 42 -3.85 -4.07 12.12
N THR A 43 -2.80 -3.28 12.37
CA THR A 43 -1.98 -3.36 13.58
C THR A 43 -2.65 -2.64 14.77
N ALA A 44 -2.87 -1.34 14.61
CA ALA A 44 -3.37 -0.45 15.67
C ALA A 44 -4.89 -0.21 15.65
N GLY A 45 -5.58 -0.58 14.56
CA GLY A 45 -7.02 -0.38 14.39
C GLY A 45 -7.42 1.02 13.96
N ALA A 46 -8.34 1.09 13.00
CA ALA A 46 -8.75 2.34 12.36
C ALA A 46 -9.57 3.29 13.26
N ARG A 47 -10.00 2.83 14.44
CA ARG A 47 -10.85 3.59 15.38
C ARG A 47 -10.32 3.64 16.81
N ALA A 48 -9.09 3.21 17.05
CA ALA A 48 -8.46 3.18 18.37
C ALA A 48 -7.57 4.41 18.63
N TYR A 49 -8.06 5.60 18.26
CA TYR A 49 -7.31 6.86 18.31
C TYR A 49 -6.76 7.18 19.71
N ASP A 50 -7.49 6.79 20.74
CA ASP A 50 -7.14 6.93 22.16
C ASP A 50 -6.00 6.02 22.59
N ARG A 51 -5.69 4.99 21.80
CA ARG A 51 -4.66 3.97 22.12
C ARG A 51 -3.42 4.06 21.23
N TRP A 52 -3.44 4.85 20.17
CA TRP A 52 -2.32 4.91 19.21
C TRP A 52 -0.97 5.22 19.86
N ASP A 53 -0.91 6.17 20.80
CA ASP A 53 0.34 6.49 21.51
C ASP A 53 0.82 5.35 22.40
N GLN A 54 -0.12 4.61 23.01
CA GLN A 54 0.18 3.48 23.89
C GLN A 54 0.59 2.23 23.10
N ASP A 55 -0.06 2.01 21.95
CA ASP A 55 0.12 0.83 21.10
C ASP A 55 1.20 1.07 20.02
N ALA A 56 1.82 2.26 20.00
CA ALA A 56 2.91 2.58 19.09
C ALA A 56 4.12 1.68 19.36
N GLU A 57 4.64 1.08 18.29
CA GLU A 57 5.81 0.21 18.34
C GLU A 57 7.05 0.95 17.80
N PRO A 58 8.26 0.64 18.30
CA PRO A 58 9.51 1.02 17.64
C PRO A 58 9.57 0.50 16.19
N LEU A 59 10.47 1.07 15.38
CA LEU A 59 10.65 0.66 13.98
C LEU A 59 11.08 -0.80 13.81
N ASP A 60 11.82 -1.32 14.78
CA ASP A 60 12.24 -2.72 14.94
C ASP A 60 11.35 -3.48 15.93
N GLY A 61 10.16 -2.94 16.20
CA GLY A 61 9.17 -3.51 17.08
C GLY A 61 8.57 -4.80 16.54
N PRO A 62 7.70 -5.42 17.35
CA PRO A 62 7.37 -6.82 17.15
C PRO A 62 6.39 -7.05 15.97
N THR A 63 5.73 -6.01 15.43
CA THR A 63 5.09 -6.05 14.10
C THR A 63 6.12 -6.23 12.99
N ALA A 64 7.15 -5.38 12.97
CA ALA A 64 8.18 -5.39 11.94
C ALA A 64 8.91 -6.73 11.92
N GLU A 65 9.20 -7.28 13.10
CA GLU A 65 9.86 -8.57 13.26
C GLU A 65 8.99 -9.72 12.72
N ALA A 66 7.71 -9.79 13.13
CA ALA A 66 6.78 -10.82 12.70
C ALA A 66 6.49 -10.79 11.19
N MET A 67 6.29 -9.59 10.63
CA MET A 67 6.02 -9.41 9.20
C MET A 67 7.25 -9.71 8.35
N SER A 68 8.43 -9.29 8.79
CA SER A 68 9.68 -9.61 8.09
C SER A 68 9.94 -11.12 8.09
N ALA A 69 9.67 -11.82 9.20
CA ALA A 69 9.77 -13.27 9.26
C ALA A 69 8.77 -13.96 8.33
N ALA A 70 7.52 -13.48 8.26
CA ALA A 70 6.50 -14.01 7.37
C ALA A 70 6.86 -13.82 5.88
N ALA A 71 7.32 -12.63 5.51
CA ALA A 71 7.76 -12.33 4.14
C ALA A 71 8.95 -13.19 3.71
N ARG A 72 9.96 -13.35 4.61
CA ARG A 72 11.10 -14.24 4.38
C ARG A 72 10.68 -15.70 4.20
N HIS A 73 9.73 -16.17 5.00
CA HIS A 73 9.21 -17.53 4.89
C HIS A 73 8.51 -17.77 3.54
N ALA A 74 7.68 -16.82 3.11
CA ALA A 74 6.95 -16.93 1.84
C ALA A 74 7.83 -16.66 0.60
N GLY A 75 9.02 -16.08 0.79
CA GLY A 75 9.89 -15.67 -0.32
C GLY A 75 9.32 -14.51 -1.14
N THR A 76 8.58 -13.60 -0.50
CA THR A 76 7.82 -12.53 -1.16
C THR A 76 8.23 -11.13 -0.66
N TRP A 77 7.97 -10.10 -1.46
CA TRP A 77 8.02 -8.72 -0.99
C TRP A 77 6.74 -8.39 -0.21
N LEU A 78 6.83 -7.60 0.86
CA LEU A 78 5.67 -7.26 1.68
C LEU A 78 5.52 -5.74 1.84
N HIS A 79 4.35 -5.21 1.51
CA HIS A 79 3.88 -3.89 1.92
C HIS A 79 2.89 -4.04 3.07
N ALA A 80 3.21 -3.54 4.27
CA ALA A 80 2.32 -3.54 5.41
C ALA A 80 1.89 -2.10 5.74
N GLY A 81 0.71 -1.69 5.25
CA GLY A 81 0.27 -0.29 5.21
C GLY A 81 -0.87 -0.07 4.21
N SER A 82 -1.39 1.15 4.08
CA SER A 82 -2.62 1.45 3.34
C SER A 82 -2.53 1.32 1.81
N THR A 83 -3.25 0.34 1.23
CA THR A 83 -3.72 0.35 -0.18
C THR A 83 -4.96 -0.54 -0.32
N SER A 84 -6.12 -0.05 -0.78
CA SER A 84 -7.36 -0.86 -0.93
C SER A 84 -7.60 -1.42 -2.34
N THR A 85 -6.73 -1.08 -3.28
CA THR A 85 -6.98 -1.23 -4.71
C THR A 85 -5.68 -1.55 -5.44
N VAL A 86 -5.73 -2.52 -6.34
CA VAL A 86 -4.69 -2.78 -7.35
C VAL A 86 -5.17 -2.13 -8.65
N ALA A 87 -4.37 -1.23 -9.20
CA ALA A 87 -4.66 -0.59 -10.47
C ALA A 87 -3.50 -0.78 -11.45
N ASP A 88 -3.81 -0.77 -12.73
CA ASP A 88 -2.82 -0.74 -13.79
C ASP A 88 -2.18 0.66 -13.91
N PRO A 89 -1.17 0.85 -14.77
CA PRO A 89 -0.49 2.13 -14.92
C PRO A 89 -1.34 3.24 -15.55
N TRP A 90 -2.49 2.93 -16.14
CA TRP A 90 -3.48 3.89 -16.62
C TRP A 90 -4.48 4.30 -15.54
N GLY A 91 -4.45 3.64 -14.38
CA GLY A 91 -5.38 3.85 -13.27
C GLY A 91 -6.63 2.98 -13.35
N GLU A 92 -6.68 2.02 -14.27
CA GLU A 92 -7.78 1.05 -14.34
C GLU A 92 -7.66 0.07 -13.17
N VAL A 93 -8.74 -0.11 -12.44
CA VAL A 93 -8.75 -1.00 -11.28
C VAL A 93 -8.75 -2.45 -11.74
N LEU A 94 -7.65 -3.16 -11.45
CA LEU A 94 -7.49 -4.58 -11.72
C LEU A 94 -8.13 -5.43 -10.63
N ALA A 95 -8.13 -4.93 -9.40
CA ALA A 95 -8.72 -5.61 -8.25
C ALA A 95 -8.97 -4.65 -7.09
N GLU A 96 -10.05 -4.87 -6.33
CA GLU A 96 -10.41 -4.05 -5.19
C GLU A 96 -10.87 -4.97 -4.04
N ALA A 97 -10.40 -4.68 -2.82
CA ALA A 97 -10.88 -5.37 -1.64
C ALA A 97 -12.23 -4.80 -1.22
N GLY A 98 -13.17 -5.70 -0.96
CA GLY A 98 -14.38 -5.36 -0.21
C GLY A 98 -14.09 -5.13 1.27
N ARG A 99 -15.16 -4.96 2.05
CA ARG A 99 -15.05 -4.65 3.50
C ARG A 99 -14.63 -5.84 4.37
N ASP A 100 -14.92 -7.06 3.91
CA ASP A 100 -14.69 -8.28 4.68
C ASP A 100 -13.29 -8.87 4.43
N GLU A 101 -12.86 -9.75 5.34
CA GLU A 101 -11.56 -10.45 5.26
C GLU A 101 -11.44 -11.24 3.96
N GLN A 102 -10.47 -10.84 3.13
CA GLN A 102 -10.27 -11.45 1.82
C GLN A 102 -8.86 -11.20 1.29
N ALA A 103 -8.36 -12.16 0.53
CA ALA A 103 -7.21 -11.94 -0.33
C ALA A 103 -7.69 -11.60 -1.74
N VAL A 104 -7.26 -10.47 -2.29
CA VAL A 104 -7.51 -10.08 -3.67
C VAL A 104 -6.20 -10.16 -4.44
N THR A 105 -6.18 -10.95 -5.51
CA THR A 105 -4.98 -11.18 -6.32
C THR A 105 -5.19 -10.62 -7.72
N ALA A 106 -4.18 -9.95 -8.26
CA ALA A 106 -4.15 -9.53 -9.65
C ALA A 106 -2.78 -9.80 -10.27
N ASP A 107 -2.80 -10.16 -11.55
CA ASP A 107 -1.61 -10.23 -12.38
C ASP A 107 -1.32 -8.86 -12.98
N VAL A 108 -0.17 -8.30 -12.65
CA VAL A 108 0.31 -7.04 -13.23
C VAL A 108 1.32 -7.36 -14.33
N ASP A 109 1.03 -6.89 -15.55
CA ASP A 109 1.95 -6.99 -16.68
C ASP A 109 3.04 -5.90 -16.58
N MET A 110 4.24 -6.34 -16.22
CA MET A 110 5.40 -5.47 -16.11
C MET A 110 5.92 -4.98 -17.46
N ALA A 111 5.67 -5.71 -18.56
CA ALA A 111 6.02 -5.24 -19.89
C ALA A 111 5.19 -4.01 -20.26
N GLU A 112 3.90 -4.03 -19.92
CA GLU A 112 3.00 -2.91 -20.13
C GLU A 112 3.36 -1.70 -19.26
N VAL A 113 3.70 -1.91 -17.98
CA VAL A 113 4.23 -0.86 -17.08
C VAL A 113 5.45 -0.16 -17.70
N LEU A 114 6.40 -0.93 -18.21
CA LEU A 114 7.62 -0.40 -18.82
C LEU A 114 7.33 0.33 -20.13
N ARG A 115 6.43 -0.21 -20.96
CA ARG A 115 5.98 0.43 -22.20
C ARG A 115 5.35 1.79 -21.94
N ILE A 116 4.44 1.88 -20.97
CA ILE A 116 3.75 3.12 -20.59
C ILE A 116 4.73 4.13 -20.02
N ARG A 117 5.64 3.73 -19.11
CA ARG A 117 6.68 4.64 -18.57
C ARG A 117 7.62 5.17 -19.64
N SER A 118 7.86 4.40 -20.70
CA SER A 118 8.64 4.85 -21.86
C SER A 118 7.86 5.84 -22.72
N ALA A 119 6.57 5.60 -22.96
CA ALA A 119 5.70 6.44 -23.77
C ALA A 119 5.27 7.75 -23.07
N LEU A 120 5.15 7.73 -21.75
CA LEU A 120 4.78 8.85 -20.88
C LEU A 120 5.85 9.07 -19.81
N PRO A 121 7.01 9.65 -20.15
CA PRO A 121 8.15 9.75 -19.25
C PRO A 121 8.01 10.93 -18.27
N VAL A 122 6.86 11.04 -17.59
CA VAL A 122 6.52 12.12 -16.65
C VAL A 122 7.60 12.42 -15.60
N LEU A 123 8.38 11.43 -15.21
CA LEU A 123 9.51 11.61 -14.28
C LEU A 123 10.76 12.20 -14.95
N ARG A 124 11.00 11.94 -16.24
CA ARG A 124 12.08 12.58 -17.02
C ARG A 124 11.74 14.02 -17.35
N ASP A 125 10.47 14.29 -17.63
CA ASP A 125 9.98 15.63 -17.95
C ASP A 125 9.80 16.49 -16.69
N ARG A 126 10.00 15.91 -15.51
CA ARG A 126 9.89 16.61 -14.23
C ARG A 126 11.02 17.64 -14.08
N VAL A 127 10.65 18.91 -14.12
CA VAL A 127 11.55 20.01 -13.73
C VAL A 127 11.63 20.08 -12.20
N LEU A 128 12.79 19.75 -11.64
CA LEU A 128 13.08 19.92 -10.22
C LEU A 128 13.59 21.35 -9.96
N GLY A 129 13.16 21.97 -8.85
CA GLY A 129 13.65 23.30 -8.44
C GLY A 129 12.75 24.50 -8.79
N VAL A 130 11.46 24.29 -9.06
CA VAL A 130 10.51 25.42 -9.12
C VAL A 130 10.31 25.96 -7.70
N ALA A 131 10.95 27.08 -7.38
CA ALA A 131 10.66 27.82 -6.15
C ALA A 131 9.17 28.24 -6.16
N PRO A 132 8.43 28.09 -5.05
CA PRO A 132 7.08 28.63 -4.99
C PRO A 132 7.14 30.15 -5.08
N GLY A 133 6.72 30.74 -6.22
CA GLY A 133 6.48 32.18 -6.30
C GLY A 133 6.80 32.99 -7.57
N SER A 134 6.85 32.44 -8.79
CA SER A 134 7.06 33.28 -9.99
C SER A 134 6.07 33.10 -11.15
N ARG A 135 4.82 32.72 -10.84
CA ARG A 135 3.72 32.94 -11.79
C ARG A 135 2.88 34.12 -11.34
N THR A 136 3.32 35.32 -11.72
CA THR A 136 2.38 36.44 -11.84
C THR A 136 1.45 36.11 -13.00
N LEU A 137 0.25 35.63 -12.69
CA LEU A 137 -0.86 35.67 -13.64
C LEU A 137 -1.21 37.14 -13.83
N THR A 138 -0.56 37.81 -14.78
CA THR A 138 -1.04 39.10 -15.27
C THR A 138 -2.35 38.85 -15.99
N GLY A 139 -3.45 39.14 -15.30
CA GLY A 139 -4.76 39.20 -15.91
C GLY A 139 -4.73 40.18 -17.07
N ALA A 140 -4.93 39.68 -18.28
CA ALA A 140 -5.29 40.50 -19.41
C ALA A 140 -6.74 40.94 -19.20
N THR A 141 -6.94 42.10 -18.58
CA THR A 141 -8.19 42.86 -18.73
C THR A 141 -8.25 43.39 -20.15
N GLY A 142 -8.66 42.53 -21.08
CA GLY A 142 -9.10 42.95 -22.41
C GLY A 142 -10.46 43.64 -22.28
N SER A 143 -10.47 44.97 -22.34
CA SER A 143 -11.69 45.69 -22.68
C SER A 143 -11.96 45.52 -24.18
N ARG A 144 -13.12 44.99 -24.53
CA ARG A 144 -14.04 45.53 -25.54
C ARG A 144 -15.37 44.78 -25.48
#